data_AF-G0NT87-F1
#
_entry.id   AF-G0NT87-F1
#
_cell.length_a   1.000
_cell.length_b   1.000
_cell.length_c   1.000
_cell.angle_alpha   90.00
_cell.angle_beta   90.00
_cell.angle_gamma   90.00
#
_symmetry.space_group_name_H-M   'P 1'
#
loop_
_entity.id
_entity.type
_entity.pdbx_description
1 polymer ?
#
loop_
_entity_poly.entity_id
_entity_poly.type
_entity_poly.pdbx_seq_one_letter_code
_entity_poly.pdbx_strand_id
1 'polypeptide(L)'
;MLFLRKVLFPQVPSTSSKTSYQIKFLHSRFQIQAIRRCISDSGGSLPNSGKFVKVATTGYSFVNADGKRVAKYGIYWGKDDPRNGIRTLPDGSTSVAAMYTAILEAINVAREEEPPLSLIIYSDLEASETLIRDLSAWAKRDFYSRNHEKKLKHADILHDMFLAVQGMHLKIKYKPAVAVNDTTNRVTEAILSGINKKIKEKKENSLETLEEVRVGLTIDKNGNTVPNSDRSFPIVYVAARCVDKNGFISAGYCTHWPDGHVAGGKSFRFAPFPVTLFRAELAAIEEALKQAVDAELKNVTVITPSALFMAGWRSQWTRTTEEHNPFTSKVFYKRIQDLCSKLDQVHFRYKREMEIPDSVIGKELEKKCSQGLSYALVGKDTSEYELKVEDLVRDKEYRQEGVPIVRLFKTGTNLNAGYVWQDENESKEGVSCCGTPSVLVRILEEAIARNINRITIRADSEKLIKSFEAHLEVWHRNGWRNSLHKPIAKSAEWEKAWKLKQKVNVSWEIMDKVDDVDRLQNKLIPEYKKSS
;
A
#
# COMPACT_ATOMS: atom_id res chain seq x y z
N MET A 1 -25.51 46.05 55.77
CA MET A 1 -25.09 45.29 54.56
C MET A 1 -25.20 43.81 54.88
N LEU A 2 -25.98 43.09 54.07
CA LEU A 2 -26.31 41.68 54.24
C LEU A 2 -25.09 40.76 54.00
N PHE A 3 -24.85 39.89 54.97
CA PHE A 3 -24.03 38.68 54.85
C PHE A 3 -24.75 37.65 53.98
N LEU A 4 -24.01 36.90 53.15
CA LEU A 4 -24.37 35.52 52.80
C LEU A 4 -23.13 34.67 52.46
N ARG A 5 -23.05 33.56 53.20
CA ARG A 5 -22.08 32.45 53.11
C ARG A 5 -22.13 31.75 51.75
N LYS A 6 -20.98 31.19 51.30
CA LYS A 6 -20.98 29.99 50.44
C LYS A 6 -19.98 28.94 50.94
N VAL A 7 -20.62 27.85 51.36
CA VAL A 7 -20.23 26.46 51.64
C VAL A 7 -18.93 25.96 50.99
N LEU A 8 -18.09 25.34 51.83
CA LEU A 8 -17.00 24.42 51.47
C LEU A 8 -17.53 22.98 51.32
N PHE A 9 -17.07 22.26 50.30
CA PHE A 9 -16.98 20.79 50.30
C PHE A 9 -15.59 20.35 49.79
N PRO A 10 -15.05 19.21 50.27
CA PRO A 10 -13.63 18.91 50.28
C PRO A 10 -13.10 18.27 48.99
N GLN A 11 -11.78 18.41 48.83
CA GLN A 11 -10.95 17.90 47.75
C GLN A 11 -10.95 16.37 47.65
N VAL A 12 -10.93 15.85 46.42
CA VAL A 12 -10.54 14.47 46.10
C VAL A 12 -9.23 14.55 45.28
N PRO A 13 -8.19 13.75 45.60
CA PRO A 13 -6.88 13.90 45.00
C PRO A 13 -6.81 13.43 43.53
N SER A 14 -6.09 14.23 42.75
CA SER A 14 -5.70 13.99 41.36
C SER A 14 -4.93 12.69 41.20
N THR A 15 -5.48 11.74 40.44
CA THR A 15 -4.74 10.62 39.84
C THR A 15 -4.88 10.66 38.32
N SER A 16 -4.02 11.43 37.67
CA SER A 16 -3.72 11.26 36.23
C SER A 16 -2.30 11.75 35.97
N SER A 17 -1.36 10.81 36.06
CA SER A 17 0.01 10.96 35.58
C SER A 17 -0.01 11.03 34.06
N LYS A 18 -0.18 12.25 33.53
CA LYS A 18 0.15 12.59 32.14
C LYS A 18 1.63 12.31 31.90
N THR A 19 1.94 11.26 31.15
CA THR A 19 3.25 11.09 30.52
C THR A 19 3.34 12.08 29.38
N SER A 20 3.94 13.24 29.65
CA SER A 20 4.40 14.17 28.63
C SER A 20 5.59 13.54 27.92
N TYR A 21 5.43 13.25 26.63
CA TYR A 21 6.58 12.99 25.76
C TYR A 21 7.32 14.32 25.56
N GLN A 22 8.29 14.60 26.43
CA GLN A 22 9.32 15.59 26.15
C GLN A 22 10.19 15.06 25.01
N ILE A 23 9.94 15.55 23.80
CA ILE A 23 10.87 15.42 22.68
C ILE A 23 12.10 16.27 23.03
N LYS A 24 13.13 15.62 23.60
CA LYS A 24 14.46 16.22 23.74
C LYS A 24 15.05 16.39 22.34
N PHE A 25 14.99 17.60 21.81
CA PHE A 25 15.84 18.01 20.71
C PHE A 25 17.28 18.05 21.21
N LEU A 26 18.07 17.02 20.87
CA LEU A 26 19.52 17.11 20.95
C LEU A 26 19.96 18.22 19.99
N HIS A 27 20.23 19.38 20.57
CA HIS A 27 20.95 20.47 19.93
C HIS A 27 22.38 20.01 19.64
N SER A 28 22.63 19.43 18.46
CA SER A 28 23.99 19.45 17.90
C SER A 28 24.24 20.84 17.35
N ARG A 29 24.77 21.73 18.20
CA ARG A 29 25.34 23.01 17.81
C ARG A 29 26.65 22.78 17.06
N PHE A 30 26.59 22.31 15.82
CA PHE A 30 27.65 22.47 14.82
C PHE A 30 27.00 22.52 13.44
N GLN A 31 27.40 23.51 12.63
CA GLN A 31 26.95 23.81 11.25
C GLN A 31 25.72 24.73 11.02
N ILE A 32 25.52 25.79 11.82
CA ILE A 32 24.62 26.91 11.42
C ILE A 32 25.36 28.07 10.70
N GLN A 33 26.68 28.02 10.52
CA GLN A 33 27.41 29.07 9.79
C GLN A 33 27.74 28.76 8.31
N ALA A 34 27.39 27.59 7.78
CA ALA A 34 27.72 27.23 6.39
C ALA A 34 26.61 27.50 5.35
N ILE A 35 25.36 27.82 5.76
CA ILE A 35 24.22 27.90 4.82
C ILE A 35 23.90 29.35 4.38
N ARG A 36 24.57 30.38 4.92
CA ARG A 36 24.37 31.79 4.52
C ARG A 36 25.35 32.32 3.46
N ARG A 37 26.18 31.47 2.84
CA ARG A 37 27.20 31.88 1.84
C ARG A 37 27.17 31.13 0.50
N CYS A 38 25.99 30.68 0.07
CA CYS A 38 25.78 30.21 -1.30
C CYS A 38 24.69 31.04 -2.00
N ILE A 39 24.86 32.37 -1.98
CA ILE A 39 24.28 33.30 -2.96
C ILE A 39 25.42 34.27 -3.31
N SER A 40 26.37 33.79 -4.09
CA SER A 40 27.30 34.60 -4.89
C SER A 40 28.16 33.65 -5.72
N ASP A 41 28.22 33.94 -7.02
CA ASP A 41 28.80 33.18 -8.13
C ASP A 41 30.04 32.30 -7.86
N SER A 42 30.01 31.08 -8.42
CA SER A 42 31.06 30.57 -9.32
C SER A 42 30.62 29.22 -9.91
N GLY A 43 30.87 29.06 -11.22
CA GLY A 43 30.33 28.00 -12.06
C GLY A 43 30.73 26.58 -11.66
N GLY A 44 29.72 25.71 -11.59
CA GLY A 44 29.83 24.26 -11.50
C GLY A 44 28.47 23.65 -11.80
N SER A 45 28.30 23.14 -13.02
CA SER A 45 27.03 22.62 -13.53
C SER A 45 26.59 21.34 -12.80
N LEU A 46 25.52 21.44 -12.00
CA LEU A 46 24.70 20.29 -11.57
C LEU A 46 23.65 19.95 -12.65
N PRO A 47 23.38 18.67 -12.95
CA PRO A 47 22.39 18.28 -13.95
C PRO A 47 20.99 18.26 -13.33
N ASN A 48 20.33 19.41 -13.30
CA ASN A 48 18.87 19.52 -13.38
C ASN A 48 18.48 20.98 -13.63
N SER A 49 18.56 21.39 -14.90
CA SER A 49 18.05 22.67 -15.36
C SER A 49 16.51 22.71 -15.28
N GLY A 50 15.99 23.15 -14.12
CA GLY A 50 14.88 24.12 -13.99
C GLY A 50 13.51 23.88 -14.65
N LYS A 51 13.23 22.75 -15.29
CA LYS A 51 11.97 22.55 -16.04
C LYS A 51 10.90 21.90 -15.15
N PHE A 52 10.02 22.73 -14.61
CA PHE A 52 8.83 22.23 -13.92
C PHE A 52 7.87 21.54 -14.90
N VAL A 53 7.42 20.34 -14.55
CA VAL A 53 6.31 19.65 -15.22
C VAL A 53 5.00 20.30 -14.79
N LYS A 54 4.19 20.72 -15.77
CA LYS A 54 2.90 21.36 -15.56
C LYS A 54 1.81 20.29 -15.55
N VAL A 55 0.97 20.30 -14.53
CA VAL A 55 -0.20 19.41 -14.43
C VAL A 55 -1.40 20.24 -14.04
N ALA A 56 -2.56 19.94 -14.62
CA ALA A 56 -3.83 20.56 -14.28
C ALA A 56 -4.73 19.55 -13.57
N THR A 57 -5.40 19.99 -12.52
CA THR A 57 -6.29 19.16 -11.69
C THR A 57 -7.64 19.84 -11.55
N THR A 58 -8.71 19.06 -11.48
CA THR A 58 -10.06 19.57 -11.21
C THR A 58 -10.85 18.60 -10.33
N GLY A 59 -11.84 19.10 -9.57
CA GLY A 59 -12.78 18.27 -8.83
C GLY A 59 -14.20 18.83 -8.84
N TYR A 60 -15.20 17.97 -9.03
CA TYR A 60 -16.60 18.36 -9.06
C TYR A 60 -17.49 17.29 -8.41
N SER A 61 -18.69 17.68 -8.01
CA SER A 61 -19.68 16.73 -7.46
C SER A 61 -21.08 17.07 -7.96
N PHE A 62 -21.90 16.05 -8.18
CA PHE A 62 -23.28 16.18 -8.63
C PHE A 62 -24.14 15.09 -7.97
N VAL A 63 -25.46 15.19 -8.12
CA VAL A 63 -26.41 14.18 -7.63
C VAL A 63 -26.82 13.34 -8.82
N ASN A 64 -26.67 12.02 -8.71
CA ASN A 64 -27.09 11.07 -9.74
C ASN A 64 -28.62 10.91 -9.76
N ALA A 65 -29.14 10.24 -10.80
CA ALA A 65 -30.57 9.91 -10.93
C ALA A 65 -31.14 9.18 -9.69
N ASP A 66 -30.32 8.38 -9.01
CA ASP A 66 -30.71 7.66 -7.77
C ASP A 66 -30.70 8.53 -6.51
N GLY A 67 -30.55 9.85 -6.63
CA GLY A 67 -30.45 10.79 -5.49
C GLY A 67 -29.13 10.73 -4.72
N LYS A 68 -28.19 9.86 -5.12
CA LYS A 68 -26.87 9.74 -4.49
C LYS A 68 -25.91 10.83 -4.97
N ARG A 69 -25.18 11.45 -4.03
CA ARG A 69 -24.10 12.39 -4.34
C ARG A 69 -22.88 11.63 -4.84
N VAL A 70 -22.41 11.97 -6.03
CA VAL A 70 -21.20 11.43 -6.65
C VAL A 70 -20.19 12.54 -6.88
N ALA A 71 -18.97 12.34 -6.41
CA ALA A 71 -17.86 13.26 -6.67
C ALA A 71 -16.83 12.65 -7.60
N LYS A 72 -16.28 13.48 -8.48
CA LYS A 72 -15.33 13.10 -9.50
C LYS A 72 -14.19 14.11 -9.58
N TYR A 73 -13.04 13.65 -10.03
CA TYR A 73 -11.89 14.52 -10.23
C TYR A 73 -11.09 14.10 -11.45
N GLY A 74 -10.36 15.05 -12.03
CA GLY A 74 -9.55 14.85 -13.24
C GLY A 74 -8.13 15.35 -13.06
N ILE A 75 -7.19 14.68 -13.71
CA ILE A 75 -5.77 15.06 -13.75
C ILE A 75 -5.32 15.04 -15.20
N TYR A 76 -4.74 16.16 -15.66
CA TYR A 76 -4.25 16.36 -17.02
C TYR A 76 -2.79 16.81 -17.02
N TRP A 77 -1.92 15.96 -17.54
CA TRP A 77 -0.47 16.14 -17.60
C TRP A 77 0.02 16.77 -18.90
N GLY A 78 -0.81 16.71 -19.94
CA GLY A 78 -0.45 17.19 -21.28
C GLY A 78 -1.20 16.44 -22.36
N LYS A 79 -1.06 16.90 -23.60
CA LYS A 79 -1.74 16.28 -24.74
C LYS A 79 -1.25 14.85 -24.90
N ASP A 80 -2.19 13.91 -25.04
CA ASP A 80 -1.93 12.48 -25.25
C ASP A 80 -1.16 11.74 -24.14
N ASP A 81 -0.91 12.39 -23.00
CA ASP A 81 -0.21 11.79 -21.87
C ASP A 81 -1.00 10.61 -21.27
N PRO A 82 -0.39 9.42 -21.10
CA PRO A 82 -1.08 8.23 -20.59
C PRO A 82 -1.52 8.36 -19.12
N ARG A 83 -1.05 9.37 -18.40
CA ARG A 83 -1.42 9.66 -17.01
C ARG A 83 -2.70 10.50 -16.90
N ASN A 84 -3.24 10.98 -18.03
CA ASN A 84 -4.50 11.71 -18.04
C ASN A 84 -5.66 10.80 -17.64
N GLY A 85 -6.58 11.30 -16.82
CA GLY A 85 -7.77 10.52 -16.48
C GLY A 85 -8.73 11.22 -15.54
N ILE A 86 -9.97 10.69 -15.50
CA ILE A 86 -11.04 11.13 -14.61
C ILE A 86 -11.41 9.96 -13.69
N ARG A 87 -11.58 10.25 -12.40
CA ARG A 87 -11.89 9.26 -11.36
C ARG A 87 -13.14 9.66 -10.59
N THR A 88 -13.77 8.65 -10.00
CA THR A 88 -14.93 8.79 -9.13
C THR A 88 -14.50 8.44 -7.71
N LEU A 89 -14.81 9.33 -6.76
CA LEU A 89 -14.65 9.08 -5.34
C LEU A 89 -15.81 8.22 -4.80
N PRO A 90 -15.67 7.60 -3.62
CA PRO A 90 -16.78 6.92 -2.95
C PRO A 90 -18.03 7.80 -2.84
N ASP A 91 -19.20 7.16 -2.90
CA ASP A 91 -20.51 7.81 -2.77
C ASP A 91 -20.56 8.72 -1.52
N GLY A 92 -21.19 9.89 -1.65
CA GLY A 92 -21.30 10.88 -0.57
C GLY A 92 -20.14 11.88 -0.48
N SER A 93 -19.08 11.70 -1.26
CA SER A 93 -17.93 12.62 -1.31
C SER A 93 -18.30 14.02 -1.84
N THR A 94 -17.54 15.04 -1.44
CA THR A 94 -17.74 16.44 -1.85
C THR A 94 -16.83 16.83 -3.00
N SER A 95 -17.15 17.91 -3.72
CA SER A 95 -16.27 18.50 -4.74
C SER A 95 -14.90 18.89 -4.17
N VAL A 96 -14.86 19.42 -2.95
CA VAL A 96 -13.61 19.79 -2.26
C VAL A 96 -12.75 18.56 -1.96
N ALA A 97 -13.34 17.45 -1.52
CA ALA A 97 -12.62 16.19 -1.34
C ALA A 97 -12.04 15.69 -2.68
N ALA A 98 -12.79 15.85 -3.76
CA ALA A 98 -12.35 15.50 -5.11
C ALA A 98 -11.16 16.35 -5.56
N MET A 99 -11.19 17.67 -5.34
CA MET A 99 -10.07 18.58 -5.65
C MET A 99 -8.82 18.23 -4.85
N TYR A 100 -8.92 18.00 -3.54
CA TYR A 100 -7.77 17.59 -2.72
C TYR A 100 -7.20 16.24 -3.17
N THR A 101 -8.06 15.29 -3.52
CA THR A 101 -7.62 13.98 -4.01
C THR A 101 -6.89 14.10 -5.34
N ALA A 102 -7.36 14.96 -6.26
CA ALA A 102 -6.70 15.20 -7.53
C ALA A 102 -5.27 15.73 -7.37
N ILE A 103 -5.09 16.71 -6.45
CA ILE A 103 -3.78 17.28 -6.11
C ILE A 103 -2.88 16.19 -5.50
N LEU A 104 -3.38 15.46 -4.49
CA LEU A 104 -2.63 14.40 -3.81
C LEU A 104 -2.16 13.32 -4.79
N GLU A 105 -3.04 12.88 -5.68
CA GLU A 105 -2.71 11.85 -6.65
C GLU A 105 -1.71 12.34 -7.71
N ALA A 106 -1.81 13.60 -8.16
CA ALA A 106 -0.81 14.19 -9.04
C ALA A 106 0.58 14.22 -8.38
N ILE A 107 0.64 14.56 -7.09
CA ILE A 107 1.87 14.54 -6.28
C ILE A 107 2.43 13.10 -6.19
N ASN A 108 1.58 12.13 -5.86
CA ASN A 108 2.00 10.73 -5.72
C ASN A 108 2.56 10.16 -7.04
N VAL A 109 1.91 10.43 -8.17
CA VAL A 109 2.41 10.03 -9.50
C VAL A 109 3.79 10.62 -9.78
N ALA A 110 4.01 11.89 -9.44
CA ALA A 110 5.31 12.54 -9.63
C ALA A 110 6.42 12.01 -8.70
N ARG A 111 6.05 11.43 -7.55
CA ARG A 111 6.98 10.79 -6.61
C ARG A 111 7.43 9.41 -7.02
N GLU A 112 6.71 8.74 -7.92
CA GLU A 112 7.13 7.43 -8.43
C GLU A 112 8.42 7.52 -9.27
N GLU A 113 8.79 8.72 -9.73
CA GLU A 113 9.99 9.02 -10.52
C GLU A 113 11.23 9.28 -9.64
N GLU A 114 12.43 8.91 -10.12
CA GLU A 114 13.72 9.14 -9.46
C GLU A 114 14.68 9.85 -10.42
N PRO A 115 15.09 11.11 -10.18
CA PRO A 115 14.65 11.96 -9.07
C PRO A 115 13.18 12.42 -9.21
N PRO A 116 12.48 12.73 -8.11
CA PRO A 116 11.09 13.19 -8.16
C PRO A 116 10.92 14.42 -9.05
N LEU A 117 9.84 14.46 -9.82
CA LEU A 117 9.58 15.58 -10.75
C LEU A 117 9.37 16.89 -9.98
N SER A 118 9.97 17.97 -10.48
CA SER A 118 9.59 19.32 -10.07
C SER A 118 8.23 19.66 -10.69
N LEU A 119 7.23 20.00 -9.87
CA LEU A 119 5.84 20.15 -10.32
C LEU A 119 5.31 21.59 -10.20
N ILE A 120 4.52 22.00 -11.19
CA ILE A 120 3.56 23.11 -11.07
C ILE A 120 2.16 22.53 -11.27
N ILE A 121 1.36 22.49 -10.21
CA ILE A 121 -0.03 22.04 -10.23
C ILE A 121 -0.94 23.25 -10.41
N TYR A 122 -1.76 23.25 -11.46
CA TYR A 122 -2.85 24.20 -11.65
C TYR A 122 -4.15 23.57 -11.16
N SER A 123 -4.74 24.13 -10.12
CA SER A 123 -5.96 23.61 -9.51
C SER A 123 -7.05 24.67 -9.49
N ASP A 124 -8.30 24.24 -9.66
CA ASP A 124 -9.50 25.04 -9.51
C ASP A 124 -9.95 25.21 -8.05
N LEU A 125 -9.19 24.66 -7.11
CA LEU A 125 -9.38 24.93 -5.69
C LEU A 125 -8.93 26.37 -5.37
N GLU A 126 -9.85 27.21 -4.91
CA GLU A 126 -9.61 28.63 -4.62
C GLU A 126 -8.46 28.86 -3.61
N ALA A 127 -8.36 28.00 -2.58
CA ALA A 127 -7.31 28.05 -1.57
C ALA A 127 -6.01 27.31 -1.97
N SER A 128 -5.83 26.96 -3.25
CA SER A 128 -4.71 26.13 -3.71
C SER A 128 -3.34 26.80 -3.57
N GLU A 129 -3.27 28.13 -3.67
CA GLU A 129 -2.00 28.87 -3.57
C GLU A 129 -1.42 28.88 -2.15
N THR A 130 -2.28 28.84 -1.13
CA THR A 130 -1.86 28.82 0.27
C THR A 130 -1.75 27.41 0.84
N LEU A 131 -2.21 26.40 0.10
CA LEU A 131 -2.37 25.03 0.57
C LEU A 131 -1.10 24.44 1.20
N ILE A 132 0.07 24.58 0.57
CA ILE A 132 1.33 24.03 1.11
C ILE A 132 1.71 24.67 2.46
N ARG A 133 1.52 25.99 2.57
CA ARG A 133 1.77 26.73 3.82
C ARG A 133 0.77 26.29 4.89
N ASP A 134 -0.50 26.17 4.52
CA ASP A 134 -1.57 25.85 5.44
C ASP A 134 -1.46 24.40 5.94
N LEU A 135 -1.08 23.45 5.07
CA LEU A 135 -0.73 22.07 5.44
C LEU A 135 0.33 22.02 6.55
N SER A 136 1.38 22.82 6.42
CA SER A 136 2.45 22.90 7.43
C SER A 136 1.94 23.46 8.76
N ALA A 137 1.01 24.41 8.73
CA ALA A 137 0.38 24.94 9.94
C ALA A 137 -0.58 23.93 10.58
N TRP A 138 -1.31 23.16 9.77
CA TRP A 138 -2.26 22.15 10.24
C TRP A 138 -1.56 20.93 10.81
N ALA A 139 -0.43 20.52 10.23
CA ALA A 139 0.37 19.40 10.75
C ALA A 139 0.87 19.65 12.19
N LYS A 140 1.17 20.90 12.57
CA LYS A 140 1.61 21.26 13.93
C LYS A 140 0.56 21.01 15.02
N ARG A 141 -0.71 20.92 14.63
CA ARG A 141 -1.86 20.71 15.51
C ARG A 141 -2.62 19.44 15.14
N ASP A 142 -1.92 18.49 14.54
CA ASP A 142 -2.45 17.20 14.10
C ASP A 142 -3.75 17.28 13.29
N PHE A 143 -3.85 18.31 12.45
CA PHE A 143 -5.03 18.59 11.63
C PHE A 143 -6.32 18.78 12.43
N TYR A 144 -6.24 19.33 13.65
CA TYR A 144 -7.38 19.83 14.41
C TYR A 144 -7.65 21.31 14.14
N SER A 145 -8.85 21.77 14.53
CA SER A 145 -9.23 23.19 14.55
C SER A 145 -8.30 24.00 15.47
N ARG A 146 -8.33 25.35 15.40
CA ARG A 146 -7.42 26.19 16.23
C ARG A 146 -7.63 25.95 17.72
N ASN A 147 -8.86 25.67 18.11
CA ASN A 147 -9.24 25.42 19.49
C ASN A 147 -9.06 23.94 19.90
N HIS A 148 -8.56 23.08 19.01
CA HIS A 148 -8.42 21.63 19.22
C HIS A 148 -9.73 20.87 19.52
N GLU A 149 -10.88 21.49 19.28
CA GLU A 149 -12.20 20.89 19.58
C GLU A 149 -12.63 19.85 18.54
N LYS A 150 -12.26 20.03 17.27
CA LYS A 150 -12.73 19.18 16.16
C LYS A 150 -11.62 18.96 15.15
N LYS A 151 -11.54 17.75 14.59
CA LYS A 151 -10.65 17.43 13.46
C LYS A 151 -11.10 18.22 12.23
N LEU A 152 -10.15 18.67 11.41
CA LEU A 152 -10.44 19.41 10.18
C LEU A 152 -11.24 18.52 9.20
N LYS A 153 -12.08 19.15 8.38
CA LYS A 153 -12.76 18.44 7.30
C LYS A 153 -11.72 17.88 6.33
N HIS A 154 -11.90 16.62 5.93
CA HIS A 154 -10.97 15.90 5.03
C HIS A 154 -9.54 15.79 5.59
N ALA A 155 -9.38 15.79 6.92
CA ALA A 155 -8.07 15.75 7.57
C ALA A 155 -7.20 14.59 7.10
N ASP A 156 -7.77 13.43 6.76
CA ASP A 156 -6.99 12.27 6.32
C ASP A 156 -6.34 12.51 4.95
N ILE A 157 -7.07 13.13 4.00
CA ILE A 157 -6.53 13.52 2.68
C ILE A 157 -5.45 14.60 2.85
N LEU A 158 -5.69 15.56 3.75
CA LEU A 158 -4.73 16.64 4.04
C LEU A 158 -3.46 16.10 4.72
N HIS A 159 -3.60 15.13 5.61
CA HIS A 159 -2.48 14.45 6.25
C HIS A 159 -1.62 13.69 5.23
N ASP A 160 -2.26 12.87 4.39
CA ASP A 160 -1.59 12.16 3.29
C ASP A 160 -0.87 13.15 2.35
N MET A 161 -1.50 14.27 2.03
CA MET A 161 -0.89 15.33 1.21
C MET A 161 0.31 15.98 1.88
N PHE A 162 0.25 16.26 3.19
CA PHE A 162 1.38 16.80 3.93
C PHE A 162 2.58 15.86 3.90
N LEU A 163 2.37 14.55 4.07
CA LEU A 163 3.44 13.55 3.95
C LEU A 163 3.95 13.44 2.50
N ALA A 164 3.05 13.57 1.52
CA ALA A 164 3.39 13.48 0.11
C ALA A 164 4.29 14.64 -0.36
N VAL A 165 4.06 15.87 0.10
CA VAL A 165 4.83 17.04 -0.36
C VAL A 165 6.26 17.14 0.20
N GLN A 166 6.60 16.38 1.26
CA GLN A 166 7.91 16.48 1.89
C GLN A 166 9.04 16.09 0.93
N GLY A 167 10.01 16.99 0.75
CA GLY A 167 11.17 16.77 -0.11
C GLY A 167 10.91 16.95 -1.61
N MET A 168 9.74 17.46 -2.02
CA MET A 168 9.43 17.76 -3.41
C MET A 168 9.58 19.24 -3.74
N HIS A 169 10.03 19.51 -4.96
CA HIS A 169 10.04 20.86 -5.52
C HIS A 169 8.70 21.12 -6.23
N LEU A 170 7.72 21.62 -5.48
CA LEU A 170 6.32 21.76 -5.90
C LEU A 170 5.83 23.20 -5.77
N LYS A 171 5.05 23.66 -6.75
CA LYS A 171 4.24 24.89 -6.68
C LYS A 171 2.80 24.55 -7.05
N ILE A 172 1.84 25.04 -6.27
CA ILE A 172 0.41 24.92 -6.58
C ILE A 172 -0.10 26.33 -6.90
N LYS A 173 -0.81 26.47 -8.01
CA LYS A 173 -1.38 27.73 -8.48
C LYS A 173 -2.87 27.58 -8.71
N TYR A 174 -3.61 28.62 -8.33
CA TYR A 174 -5.03 28.69 -8.64
C TYR A 174 -5.23 28.94 -10.14
N LYS A 175 -6.12 28.17 -10.74
CA LYS A 175 -6.57 28.36 -12.12
C LYS A 175 -8.02 27.88 -12.23
N PRO A 176 -8.98 28.77 -12.54
CA PRO A 176 -10.38 28.38 -12.71
C PRO A 176 -10.53 27.29 -13.79
N ALA A 177 -11.29 26.23 -13.48
CA ALA A 177 -11.58 25.14 -14.41
C ALA A 177 -12.57 25.54 -15.51
N VAL A 178 -13.45 26.51 -15.21
CA VAL A 178 -14.52 27.01 -16.08
C VAL A 178 -14.17 28.45 -16.46
N ALA A 179 -14.28 28.80 -17.75
CA ALA A 179 -14.04 30.17 -18.20
C ALA A 179 -15.29 31.02 -17.98
N VAL A 180 -15.15 32.34 -17.86
CA VAL A 180 -16.29 33.26 -17.65
C VAL A 180 -17.37 33.12 -18.75
N ASN A 181 -16.99 32.67 -19.95
CA ASN A 181 -17.88 32.57 -21.12
C ASN A 181 -18.13 31.13 -21.60
N ASP A 182 -17.63 30.11 -20.89
CA ASP A 182 -17.74 28.70 -21.29
C ASP A 182 -18.03 27.87 -20.05
N THR A 183 -19.15 27.15 -20.04
CA THR A 183 -19.60 26.31 -18.92
C THR A 183 -18.82 24.99 -18.83
N THR A 184 -17.96 24.70 -19.81
CA THR A 184 -17.23 23.44 -19.92
C THR A 184 -15.96 23.46 -19.06
N ASN A 185 -15.74 22.39 -18.32
CA ASN A 185 -14.54 22.22 -17.52
C ASN A 185 -13.35 21.90 -18.43
N ARG A 186 -12.39 22.82 -18.52
CA ARG A 186 -11.23 22.74 -19.42
C ARG A 186 -10.37 21.50 -19.21
N VAL A 187 -10.22 21.05 -17.96
CA VAL A 187 -9.42 19.86 -17.63
C VAL A 187 -10.14 18.60 -18.11
N THR A 188 -11.44 18.50 -17.82
CA THR A 188 -12.29 17.40 -18.27
C THR A 188 -12.35 17.33 -19.79
N GLU A 189 -12.54 18.46 -20.48
CA GLU A 189 -12.59 18.53 -21.94
C GLU A 189 -11.26 18.13 -22.58
N ALA A 190 -10.13 18.61 -22.05
CA ALA A 190 -8.81 18.25 -22.53
C ALA A 190 -8.53 16.74 -22.40
N ILE A 191 -9.02 16.11 -21.34
CA ILE A 191 -8.91 14.66 -21.14
C ILE A 191 -9.83 13.92 -22.14
N LEU A 192 -11.10 14.30 -22.23
CA LEU A 192 -12.10 13.63 -23.08
C LEU A 192 -11.80 13.77 -24.58
N SER A 193 -11.30 14.93 -25.03
CA SER A 193 -10.89 15.15 -26.42
C SER A 193 -9.72 14.25 -26.83
N GLY A 194 -8.73 14.08 -25.94
CA GLY A 194 -7.61 13.14 -26.15
C GLY A 194 -8.08 11.69 -26.21
N ILE A 195 -9.01 11.29 -25.35
CA ILE A 195 -9.59 9.93 -25.35
C ILE A 195 -10.35 9.68 -26.67
N ASN A 196 -11.21 10.61 -27.09
CA ASN A 196 -12.00 10.48 -28.32
C ASN A 196 -11.14 10.40 -29.58
N LYS A 197 -10.01 11.13 -29.63
CA LYS A 197 -9.05 11.04 -30.73
C LYS A 197 -8.34 9.69 -30.76
N LYS A 198 -7.89 9.19 -29.60
CA LYS A 198 -7.31 7.84 -29.49
C LYS A 198 -8.31 6.75 -29.88
N ILE A 199 -9.60 6.89 -29.57
CA ILE A 199 -10.64 5.94 -30.01
C ILE A 199 -10.78 5.92 -31.54
N LYS A 200 -10.63 7.07 -32.21
CA LYS A 200 -10.62 7.15 -33.68
C LYS A 200 -9.34 6.59 -34.28
N GLU A 201 -8.18 6.88 -33.72
CA GLU A 201 -6.87 6.42 -34.22
C GLU A 201 -6.62 4.93 -33.95
N LYS A 202 -7.18 4.36 -32.88
CA LYS A 202 -7.11 2.92 -32.56
C LYS A 202 -7.92 2.06 -33.54
N LYS A 203 -8.70 2.66 -34.45
CA LYS A 203 -9.29 1.99 -35.61
C LYS A 203 -8.35 1.90 -36.82
N GLU A 204 -7.24 2.63 -36.85
CA GLU A 204 -6.37 2.72 -38.04
C GLU A 204 -4.90 2.36 -37.78
N ASN A 205 -4.32 2.59 -36.59
CA ASN A 205 -2.89 2.34 -36.36
C ASN A 205 -2.62 1.48 -35.12
N SER A 206 -2.39 0.18 -35.33
CA SER A 206 -1.88 -0.73 -34.31
C SER A 206 -0.84 -1.69 -34.88
N LEU A 207 0.24 -1.20 -35.49
CA LEU A 207 1.40 -2.03 -35.83
C LEU A 207 2.53 -1.11 -36.31
N GLU A 208 3.50 -0.73 -35.48
CA GLU A 208 4.78 -0.18 -36.01
C GLU A 208 5.95 -0.07 -35.02
N THR A 209 5.89 -0.60 -33.79
CA THR A 209 7.08 -0.52 -32.88
C THR A 209 7.31 -1.73 -31.97
N LEU A 210 6.74 -2.90 -32.29
CA LEU A 210 6.84 -4.13 -31.46
C LEU A 210 7.45 -5.33 -32.18
N GLU A 211 8.20 -5.12 -33.28
CA GLU A 211 8.63 -6.18 -34.20
C GLU A 211 9.56 -7.27 -33.62
N GLU A 212 10.09 -7.13 -32.41
CA GLU A 212 11.06 -8.09 -31.85
C GLU A 212 10.51 -9.19 -30.92
N VAL A 213 9.26 -9.10 -30.44
CA VAL A 213 8.72 -10.09 -29.49
C VAL A 213 7.89 -11.14 -30.22
N ARG A 214 8.51 -12.29 -30.53
CA ARG A 214 7.84 -13.44 -31.18
C ARG A 214 7.04 -14.26 -30.16
N VAL A 215 5.88 -14.78 -30.57
CA VAL A 215 5.07 -15.70 -29.74
C VAL A 215 5.91 -16.92 -29.34
N GLY A 216 5.83 -17.31 -28.08
CA GLY A 216 6.64 -18.40 -27.51
C GLY A 216 8.01 -17.96 -26.99
N LEU A 217 8.43 -16.71 -27.22
CA LEU A 217 9.65 -16.17 -26.64
C LEU A 217 9.62 -16.32 -25.12
N THR A 218 10.65 -16.98 -24.58
CA THR A 218 10.81 -17.19 -23.14
C THR A 218 12.07 -16.46 -22.68
N ILE A 219 11.94 -15.63 -21.65
CA ILE A 219 13.04 -14.89 -21.03
C ILE A 219 13.17 -15.26 -19.54
N ASP A 220 14.38 -15.25 -19.02
CA ASP A 220 14.65 -15.52 -17.60
C ASP A 220 14.42 -14.27 -16.71
N LYS A 221 14.62 -14.46 -15.40
CA LYS A 221 14.54 -13.38 -14.39
C LYS A 221 15.55 -12.25 -14.59
N ASN A 222 16.56 -12.44 -15.44
CA ASN A 222 17.60 -11.45 -15.77
C ASN A 222 17.36 -10.78 -17.14
N GLY A 223 16.35 -11.22 -17.90
CA GLY A 223 16.03 -10.73 -19.24
C GLY A 223 16.71 -11.48 -20.38
N ASN A 224 17.44 -12.57 -20.12
CA ASN A 224 18.09 -13.36 -21.16
C ASN A 224 17.09 -14.27 -21.85
N THR A 225 17.23 -14.46 -23.16
CA THR A 225 16.41 -15.43 -23.90
C THR A 225 16.83 -16.86 -23.55
N VAL A 226 15.87 -17.69 -23.16
CA VAL A 226 16.12 -19.09 -22.81
C VAL A 226 15.49 -19.96 -23.89
N PRO A 227 16.21 -20.99 -24.41
CA PRO A 227 15.60 -21.97 -25.29
C PRO A 227 14.43 -22.65 -24.59
N ASN A 228 13.41 -23.03 -25.35
CA ASN A 228 12.20 -23.63 -24.83
C ASN A 228 12.54 -25.05 -24.32
N SER A 229 13.07 -25.15 -23.09
CA SER A 229 13.39 -26.42 -22.47
C SER A 229 12.15 -26.99 -21.80
N ASP A 230 11.90 -28.29 -21.97
CA ASP A 230 10.82 -29.09 -21.34
C ASP A 230 10.92 -29.23 -19.82
N ARG A 231 11.58 -28.29 -19.14
CA ARG A 231 11.54 -28.22 -17.68
C ARG A 231 10.12 -27.83 -17.28
N SER A 232 9.37 -28.78 -16.72
CA SER A 232 7.98 -28.60 -16.27
C SER A 232 7.92 -27.73 -15.01
N PHE A 233 8.26 -26.46 -15.14
CA PHE A 233 8.01 -25.50 -14.07
C PHE A 233 6.49 -25.27 -13.99
N PRO A 234 5.93 -25.13 -12.76
CA PRO A 234 4.56 -24.72 -12.57
C PRO A 234 4.21 -23.51 -13.44
N ILE A 235 3.13 -23.63 -14.20
CA ILE A 235 2.71 -22.61 -15.17
C ILE A 235 1.60 -21.77 -14.56
N VAL A 236 1.73 -20.45 -14.67
CA VAL A 236 0.69 -19.50 -14.31
C VAL A 236 0.39 -18.60 -15.49
N TYR A 237 -0.90 -18.50 -15.82
CA TYR A 237 -1.38 -17.58 -16.85
C TYR A 237 -1.84 -16.29 -16.19
N VAL A 238 -1.44 -15.16 -16.76
CA VAL A 238 -1.87 -13.83 -16.31
C VAL A 238 -2.63 -13.13 -17.43
N ALA A 239 -3.66 -12.38 -17.06
CA ALA A 239 -4.42 -11.56 -18.01
C ALA A 239 -4.92 -10.29 -17.32
N ALA A 240 -5.14 -9.27 -18.13
CA ALA A 240 -5.76 -8.02 -17.71
C ALA A 240 -6.75 -7.54 -18.77
N ARG A 241 -7.79 -6.84 -18.32
CA ARG A 241 -8.81 -6.24 -19.19
C ARG A 241 -9.09 -4.81 -18.73
N CYS A 242 -9.10 -3.89 -19.68
CA CYS A 242 -9.52 -2.51 -19.46
C CYS A 242 -10.84 -2.24 -20.18
N VAL A 243 -11.75 -1.53 -19.51
CA VAL A 243 -13.00 -1.05 -20.09
C VAL A 243 -13.11 0.45 -19.85
N ASP A 244 -13.32 1.19 -20.93
CA ASP A 244 -13.67 2.60 -20.90
C ASP A 244 -15.20 2.74 -20.99
N LYS A 245 -15.80 3.42 -20.01
CA LYS A 245 -17.21 3.83 -20.05
C LYS A 245 -17.26 5.34 -19.92
N ASN A 246 -17.54 6.07 -21.00
CA ASN A 246 -17.69 7.52 -21.02
C ASN A 246 -16.48 8.30 -20.45
N GLY A 247 -15.26 7.87 -20.77
CA GLY A 247 -14.01 8.49 -20.29
C GLY A 247 -13.55 7.97 -18.92
N PHE A 248 -14.27 7.02 -18.33
CA PHE A 248 -13.88 6.32 -17.10
C PHE A 248 -13.23 4.99 -17.45
N ILE A 249 -11.90 4.96 -17.34
CA ILE A 249 -11.13 3.73 -17.55
C ILE A 249 -11.14 2.92 -16.26
N SER A 250 -11.61 1.68 -16.37
CA SER A 250 -11.58 0.68 -15.33
C SER A 250 -10.78 -0.53 -15.79
N ALA A 251 -10.11 -1.21 -14.87
CA ALA A 251 -9.36 -2.42 -15.21
C ALA A 251 -9.57 -3.52 -14.18
N GLY A 252 -9.60 -4.77 -14.67
CA GLY A 252 -9.57 -5.99 -13.88
C GLY A 252 -8.40 -6.85 -14.35
N TYR A 253 -7.77 -7.58 -13.45
CA TYR A 253 -6.67 -8.49 -13.77
C TYR A 253 -6.80 -9.78 -12.98
N CYS A 254 -6.14 -10.85 -13.46
CA CYS A 254 -6.26 -12.15 -12.83
C CYS A 254 -5.01 -13.02 -13.02
N THR A 255 -4.95 -14.06 -12.20
CA THR A 255 -4.02 -15.19 -12.31
C THR A 255 -4.81 -16.49 -12.46
N HIS A 256 -4.28 -17.44 -13.22
CA HIS A 256 -4.85 -18.77 -13.36
C HIS A 256 -3.77 -19.84 -13.35
N TRP A 257 -3.92 -20.81 -12.45
CA TRP A 257 -3.02 -21.95 -12.27
C TRP A 257 -3.76 -23.22 -12.70
N PRO A 258 -3.54 -23.74 -13.93
CA PRO A 258 -4.22 -24.94 -14.41
C PRO A 258 -3.90 -26.17 -13.57
N ASP A 259 -2.68 -26.25 -13.04
CA ASP A 259 -2.19 -27.39 -12.26
C ASP A 259 -2.65 -27.35 -10.79
N GLY A 260 -3.48 -26.37 -10.40
CA GLY A 260 -4.10 -26.32 -9.08
C GLY A 260 -3.19 -25.91 -7.91
N HIS A 261 -1.90 -25.66 -8.13
CA HIS A 261 -0.93 -25.26 -7.10
C HIS A 261 -1.39 -24.11 -6.19
N VAL A 262 -2.20 -23.18 -6.71
CA VAL A 262 -2.75 -22.04 -5.96
C VAL A 262 -4.26 -21.92 -6.17
N ALA A 263 -5.01 -23.00 -5.86
CA ALA A 263 -6.48 -23.03 -5.90
C ALA A 263 -7.09 -22.46 -7.21
N GLY A 264 -6.43 -22.72 -8.35
CA GLY A 264 -6.88 -22.26 -9.67
C GLY A 264 -6.62 -20.78 -9.99
N GLY A 265 -6.05 -19.99 -9.08
CA GLY A 265 -5.73 -18.56 -9.25
C GLY A 265 -6.87 -17.58 -8.91
N LYS A 266 -6.60 -16.27 -8.92
CA LYS A 266 -7.47 -15.23 -8.35
C LYS A 266 -7.84 -14.12 -9.34
N SER A 267 -8.91 -13.39 -9.06
CA SER A 267 -9.40 -12.23 -9.83
C SER A 267 -9.34 -10.97 -8.99
N PHE A 268 -9.00 -9.83 -9.60
CA PHE A 268 -8.80 -8.57 -8.87
C PHE A 268 -9.30 -7.36 -9.65
N ARG A 269 -9.77 -6.34 -8.91
CA ARG A 269 -10.00 -4.99 -9.42
C ARG A 269 -8.69 -4.22 -9.38
N PHE A 270 -8.30 -3.58 -10.48
CA PHE A 270 -7.14 -2.70 -10.50
C PHE A 270 -7.49 -1.33 -9.90
N ALA A 271 -6.86 -1.00 -8.78
CA ALA A 271 -7.05 0.25 -8.05
C ALA A 271 -6.01 1.37 -8.33
N PRO A 272 -4.71 1.09 -8.60
CA PRO A 272 -3.71 2.16 -8.79
C PRO A 272 -3.98 3.11 -9.97
N PHE A 273 -3.39 4.33 -9.94
CA PHE A 273 -3.54 5.34 -11.02
C PHE A 273 -2.21 5.77 -11.63
N PRO A 274 -2.14 6.06 -12.95
CA PRO A 274 -3.17 5.85 -13.98
C PRO A 274 -3.63 4.40 -14.14
N VAL A 275 -4.91 4.23 -14.48
CA VAL A 275 -5.49 2.93 -14.87
C VAL A 275 -5.18 2.70 -16.35
N THR A 276 -4.18 1.88 -16.63
CA THR A 276 -3.81 1.49 -18.00
C THR A 276 -3.78 -0.04 -18.11
N LEU A 277 -3.99 -0.55 -19.32
CA LEU A 277 -3.92 -1.99 -19.58
C LEU A 277 -2.57 -2.54 -19.14
N PHE A 278 -1.49 -1.88 -19.56
CA PHE A 278 -0.14 -2.26 -19.22
C PHE A 278 0.11 -2.32 -17.71
N ARG A 279 -0.38 -1.36 -16.91
CA ARG A 279 -0.23 -1.43 -15.45
C ARG A 279 -1.04 -2.54 -14.80
N ALA A 280 -2.21 -2.85 -15.34
CA ALA A 280 -3.00 -3.99 -14.90
C ALA A 280 -2.31 -5.33 -15.26
N GLU A 281 -1.65 -5.42 -16.41
CA GLU A 281 -0.81 -6.57 -16.78
C GLU A 281 0.39 -6.73 -15.83
N LEU A 282 1.08 -5.63 -15.50
CA LEU A 282 2.17 -5.65 -14.51
C LEU A 282 1.69 -6.10 -13.13
N ALA A 283 0.50 -5.65 -12.69
CA ALA A 283 -0.10 -6.12 -11.44
C ALA A 283 -0.43 -7.61 -11.47
N ALA A 284 -0.88 -8.13 -12.61
CA ALA A 284 -1.14 -9.55 -12.79
C ALA A 284 0.14 -10.39 -12.68
N ILE A 285 1.24 -9.92 -13.28
CA ILE A 285 2.56 -10.54 -13.17
C ILE A 285 3.06 -10.49 -11.72
N GLU A 286 2.97 -9.32 -11.06
CA GLU A 286 3.33 -9.16 -9.65
C GLU A 286 2.58 -10.16 -8.76
N GLU A 287 1.26 -10.27 -8.95
CA GLU A 287 0.41 -11.16 -8.16
C GLU A 287 0.68 -12.65 -8.42
N ALA A 288 0.98 -13.03 -9.66
CA ALA A 288 1.37 -14.40 -9.99
C ALA A 288 2.67 -14.81 -9.26
N LEU A 289 3.66 -13.92 -9.22
CA LEU A 289 4.91 -14.17 -8.49
C LEU A 289 4.72 -14.18 -6.98
N LYS A 290 3.86 -13.30 -6.42
CA LYS A 290 3.48 -13.37 -5.00
C LYS A 290 2.88 -14.73 -4.65
N GLN A 291 1.93 -15.20 -5.46
CA GLN A 291 1.32 -16.50 -5.29
C GLN A 291 2.32 -17.65 -5.35
N ALA A 292 3.31 -17.57 -6.25
CA ALA A 292 4.38 -18.57 -6.33
C ALA A 292 5.26 -18.60 -5.06
N VAL A 293 5.63 -17.43 -4.54
CA VAL A 293 6.44 -17.29 -3.30
C VAL A 293 5.66 -17.75 -2.06
N ASP A 294 4.37 -17.42 -2.00
CA ASP A 294 3.47 -17.83 -0.91
C ASP A 294 3.25 -19.34 -0.91
N ALA A 295 3.15 -19.96 -2.09
CA ALA A 295 3.06 -21.41 -2.27
C ALA A 295 4.41 -22.15 -2.14
N GLU A 296 5.48 -21.44 -1.73
CA GLU A 296 6.82 -21.99 -1.53
C GLU A 296 7.39 -22.70 -2.78
N LEU A 297 6.99 -22.25 -3.98
CA LEU A 297 7.54 -22.76 -5.23
C LEU A 297 8.98 -22.29 -5.41
N LYS A 298 9.85 -23.16 -5.93
CA LYS A 298 11.24 -22.80 -6.28
C LYS A 298 11.33 -22.14 -7.65
N ASN A 299 10.54 -22.64 -8.60
CA ASN A 299 10.58 -22.23 -10.00
C ASN A 299 9.15 -21.98 -10.53
N VAL A 300 8.99 -21.02 -11.42
CA VAL A 300 7.69 -20.69 -12.04
C VAL A 300 7.86 -20.19 -13.47
N THR A 301 6.90 -20.54 -14.34
CA THR A 301 6.76 -19.95 -15.68
C THR A 301 5.49 -19.09 -15.73
N VAL A 302 5.67 -17.78 -15.89
CA VAL A 302 4.58 -16.82 -16.04
C VAL A 302 4.28 -16.60 -17.53
N ILE A 303 3.09 -16.98 -17.97
CA ILE A 303 2.61 -16.73 -19.34
C ILE A 303 1.90 -15.39 -19.39
N THR A 304 2.45 -14.44 -20.16
CA THR A 304 1.95 -13.06 -20.24
C THR A 304 1.60 -12.65 -21.68
N PRO A 305 0.48 -11.92 -21.88
CA PRO A 305 0.13 -11.32 -23.16
C PRO A 305 0.84 -9.98 -23.42
N SER A 306 1.60 -9.48 -22.44
CA SER A 306 2.19 -8.15 -22.52
C SER A 306 3.52 -8.17 -23.28
N ALA A 307 3.49 -7.81 -24.57
CA ALA A 307 4.71 -7.65 -25.37
C ALA A 307 5.61 -6.53 -24.84
N LEU A 308 4.97 -5.46 -24.32
CA LEU A 308 5.66 -4.33 -23.70
C LEU A 308 6.45 -4.76 -22.47
N PHE A 309 5.89 -5.65 -21.63
CA PHE A 309 6.61 -6.22 -20.52
C PHE A 309 7.83 -7.01 -21.00
N MET A 310 7.65 -7.88 -22.00
CA MET A 310 8.72 -8.74 -22.51
C MET A 310 9.89 -7.93 -23.08
N ALA A 311 9.60 -6.89 -23.88
CA ALA A 311 10.60 -6.00 -24.44
C ALA A 311 11.33 -5.20 -23.34
N GLY A 312 10.58 -4.60 -22.41
CA GLY A 312 11.16 -3.81 -21.33
C GLY A 312 11.95 -4.64 -20.34
N TRP A 313 11.52 -5.85 -20.03
CA TRP A 313 12.23 -6.77 -19.14
C TRP A 313 13.56 -7.22 -19.74
N ARG A 314 13.58 -7.48 -21.06
CA ARG A 314 14.81 -7.84 -21.79
C ARG A 314 15.84 -6.72 -21.79
N SER A 315 15.42 -5.46 -21.87
CA SER A 315 16.32 -4.31 -21.77
C SER A 315 16.61 -3.89 -20.32
N GLN A 316 16.22 -4.69 -19.32
CA GLN A 316 16.31 -4.36 -17.89
C GLN A 316 15.69 -3.00 -17.54
N TRP A 317 14.71 -2.57 -18.34
CA TRP A 317 14.05 -1.28 -18.25
C TRP A 317 15.02 -0.10 -18.29
N THR A 318 16.18 -0.29 -18.93
CA THR A 318 17.09 0.78 -19.30
C THR A 318 16.56 1.47 -20.55
N ARG A 319 16.51 2.81 -20.52
CA ARG A 319 16.07 3.59 -21.67
C ARG A 319 17.26 3.97 -22.53
N THR A 320 17.11 3.73 -23.82
CA THR A 320 18.09 4.07 -24.86
C THR A 320 17.84 5.44 -25.51
N THR A 321 16.71 6.11 -25.26
CA THR A 321 16.38 7.39 -25.90
C THR A 321 16.68 8.59 -24.99
N GLU A 322 17.39 9.59 -25.54
CA GLU A 322 17.80 10.85 -24.89
C GLU A 322 16.62 11.74 -24.45
N GLU A 323 15.42 11.52 -24.98
CA GLU A 323 14.21 12.23 -24.57
C GLU A 323 13.70 11.74 -23.20
N HIS A 324 13.77 12.63 -22.21
CA HIS A 324 13.35 12.43 -20.82
C HIS A 324 11.82 12.30 -20.64
N ASN A 325 11.16 11.41 -21.38
CA ASN A 325 9.74 11.08 -21.15
C ASN A 325 9.65 10.09 -19.98
N PRO A 326 9.03 10.34 -18.82
CA PRO A 326 9.09 9.52 -17.59
C PRO A 326 8.70 8.03 -17.72
N PHE A 327 9.33 7.13 -16.93
CA PHE A 327 9.03 5.68 -16.98
C PHE A 327 7.90 5.37 -16.01
N THR A 328 6.68 5.57 -16.50
CA THR A 328 5.48 5.23 -15.73
C THR A 328 5.51 3.74 -15.40
N SER A 329 5.56 3.37 -14.11
CA SER A 329 5.56 1.99 -13.55
C SER A 329 6.89 1.41 -13.03
N LYS A 330 7.93 2.22 -12.78
CA LYS A 330 9.19 1.75 -12.13
C LYS A 330 8.95 0.97 -10.83
N VAL A 331 7.92 1.36 -10.07
CA VAL A 331 7.53 0.70 -8.81
C VAL A 331 7.13 -0.76 -9.04
N PHE A 332 6.35 -1.05 -10.08
CA PHE A 332 5.98 -2.42 -10.44
C PHE A 332 7.23 -3.24 -10.82
N TYR A 333 8.13 -2.64 -11.59
CA TYR A 333 9.37 -3.31 -11.97
C TYR A 333 10.22 -3.71 -10.74
N LYS A 334 10.47 -2.77 -9.82
CA LYS A 334 11.21 -3.05 -8.58
C LYS A 334 10.55 -4.19 -7.78
N ARG A 335 9.21 -4.21 -7.68
CA ARG A 335 8.48 -5.27 -6.97
C ARG A 335 8.59 -6.63 -7.66
N ILE A 336 8.45 -6.67 -8.98
CA ILE A 336 8.61 -7.90 -9.76
C ILE A 336 10.04 -8.42 -9.61
N GLN A 337 11.06 -7.55 -9.63
CA GLN A 337 12.46 -7.91 -9.40
C GLN A 337 12.69 -8.46 -7.98
N ASP A 338 12.14 -7.79 -6.96
CA ASP A 338 12.19 -8.24 -5.56
C ASP A 338 11.59 -9.65 -5.44
N LEU A 339 10.44 -9.91 -6.07
CA LEU A 339 9.79 -11.23 -6.05
C LEU A 339 10.59 -12.30 -6.82
N CYS A 340 11.13 -11.95 -7.99
CA CYS A 340 12.00 -12.83 -8.77
C CYS A 340 13.27 -13.24 -8.00
N SER A 341 13.79 -12.36 -7.13
CA SER A 341 14.97 -12.66 -6.30
C SER A 341 14.69 -13.71 -5.22
N LYS A 342 13.42 -13.88 -4.82
CA LYS A 342 12.98 -14.89 -3.85
C LYS A 342 12.79 -16.28 -4.46
N LEU A 343 12.86 -16.38 -5.80
CA LEU A 343 12.68 -17.62 -6.54
C LEU A 343 14.00 -18.05 -7.19
N ASP A 344 14.26 -19.36 -7.26
CA ASP A 344 15.48 -19.90 -7.85
C ASP A 344 15.53 -19.58 -9.35
N GLN A 345 14.45 -19.90 -10.08
CA GLN A 345 14.30 -19.60 -11.50
C GLN A 345 12.89 -19.07 -11.82
N VAL A 346 12.84 -18.00 -12.62
CA VAL A 346 11.58 -17.45 -13.14
C VAL A 346 11.72 -17.31 -14.64
N HIS A 347 10.74 -17.84 -15.37
CA HIS A 347 10.62 -17.64 -16.80
C HIS A 347 9.37 -16.83 -17.11
N PHE A 348 9.52 -15.83 -17.97
CA PHE A 348 8.40 -15.12 -18.57
C PHE A 348 8.27 -15.58 -20.01
N ARG A 349 7.10 -16.07 -20.39
CA ARG A 349 6.83 -16.50 -21.76
C ARG A 349 5.77 -15.62 -22.39
N TYR A 350 6.11 -15.05 -23.53
CA TYR A 350 5.18 -14.28 -24.33
C TYR A 350 4.21 -15.20 -25.06
N LYS A 351 2.92 -14.91 -24.92
CA LYS A 351 1.90 -15.49 -25.77
C LYS A 351 0.92 -14.40 -26.17
N ARG A 352 0.78 -14.10 -27.47
CA ARG A 352 -0.25 -13.16 -27.95
C ARG A 352 -1.60 -13.59 -27.44
N GLU A 353 -2.48 -12.60 -27.25
CA GLU A 353 -3.87 -12.76 -26.82
C GLU A 353 -4.50 -13.97 -27.52
N MET A 354 -4.43 -15.09 -26.80
CA MET A 354 -5.07 -16.37 -27.01
C MET A 354 -5.22 -16.80 -28.49
N GLU A 355 -4.24 -17.54 -29.00
CA GLU A 355 -4.64 -18.84 -29.57
C GLU A 355 -5.20 -19.64 -28.37
N ILE A 356 -6.50 -19.68 -28.07
CA ILE A 356 -7.72 -19.38 -28.83
C ILE A 356 -8.72 -18.77 -27.80
N PRO A 357 -9.51 -17.71 -28.08
CA PRO A 357 -10.59 -17.27 -27.18
C PRO A 357 -11.61 -18.39 -26.85
N ASP A 358 -11.65 -19.45 -27.66
CA ASP A 358 -12.39 -20.69 -27.41
C ASP A 358 -11.68 -21.76 -26.58
N SER A 359 -10.40 -21.59 -26.26
CA SER A 359 -9.68 -22.49 -25.36
C SER A 359 -10.26 -22.39 -23.94
N VAL A 360 -10.27 -23.52 -23.22
CA VAL A 360 -10.77 -23.59 -21.84
C VAL A 360 -10.08 -22.56 -20.94
N ILE A 361 -8.75 -22.40 -21.11
CA ILE A 361 -7.94 -21.43 -20.35
C ILE A 361 -8.32 -19.99 -20.71
N GLY A 362 -8.53 -19.71 -22.00
CA GLY A 362 -8.87 -18.37 -22.46
C GLY A 362 -10.21 -17.87 -21.93
N LYS A 363 -11.24 -18.73 -22.00
CA LYS A 363 -12.57 -18.46 -21.44
C LYS A 363 -12.51 -18.23 -19.92
N GLU A 364 -11.69 -19.01 -19.21
CA GLU A 364 -11.54 -18.85 -17.77
C GLU A 364 -10.83 -17.54 -17.40
N LEU A 365 -9.77 -17.16 -18.11
CA LEU A 365 -9.09 -15.87 -17.93
C LEU A 365 -10.02 -14.69 -18.23
N GLU A 366 -10.79 -14.75 -19.31
CA GLU A 366 -11.74 -13.68 -19.66
C GLU A 366 -12.84 -13.54 -18.59
N LYS A 367 -13.39 -14.67 -18.13
CA LYS A 367 -14.36 -14.71 -17.04
C LYS A 367 -13.77 -14.08 -15.77
N LYS A 368 -12.55 -14.45 -15.38
CA LYS A 368 -11.87 -13.92 -14.19
C LYS A 368 -11.57 -12.43 -14.29
N CYS A 369 -11.08 -11.95 -15.43
CA CYS A 369 -10.88 -10.53 -15.67
C CYS A 369 -12.20 -9.75 -15.60
N SER A 370 -13.28 -10.30 -16.13
CA SER A 370 -14.62 -9.70 -16.09
C SER A 370 -15.20 -9.67 -14.67
N GLN A 371 -14.97 -10.72 -13.88
CA GLN A 371 -15.26 -10.74 -12.45
C GLN A 371 -14.46 -9.66 -11.70
N GLY A 372 -13.17 -9.52 -11.98
CA GLY A 372 -12.33 -8.47 -11.41
C GLY A 372 -12.83 -7.06 -11.72
N LEU A 373 -13.41 -6.84 -12.90
CA LEU A 373 -14.08 -5.58 -13.24
C LEU A 373 -15.37 -5.34 -12.44
N SER A 374 -16.08 -6.39 -12.04
CA SER A 374 -17.30 -6.28 -11.24
C SER A 374 -17.04 -6.01 -9.75
N TYR A 375 -15.85 -6.34 -9.26
CA TYR A 375 -15.49 -6.09 -7.87
C TYR A 375 -15.43 -4.60 -7.57
N ALA A 376 -15.86 -4.25 -6.35
CA ALA A 376 -15.73 -2.90 -5.84
C ALA A 376 -14.25 -2.47 -5.89
N LEU A 377 -14.01 -1.18 -6.13
CA LEU A 377 -12.70 -0.61 -5.88
C LEU A 377 -12.46 -0.74 -4.38
N VAL A 378 -11.71 -1.76 -3.98
CA VAL A 378 -11.12 -1.83 -2.64
C VAL A 378 -10.22 -0.61 -2.58
N GLY A 379 -10.69 0.44 -1.91
CA GLY A 379 -9.85 1.59 -1.59
C GLY A 379 -8.70 1.14 -0.71
N LYS A 380 -7.92 2.09 -0.21
CA LYS A 380 -7.27 1.88 1.09
C LYS A 380 -8.40 1.80 2.13
N ASP A 381 -9.20 0.74 2.11
CA ASP A 381 -10.00 0.41 3.28
C ASP A 381 -8.96 0.21 4.38
N THR A 382 -8.99 1.12 5.33
CA THR A 382 -8.14 1.10 6.52
C THR A 382 -8.95 0.73 7.73
N SER A 383 -10.22 0.30 7.55
CA SER A 383 -11.05 -0.16 8.66
C SER A 383 -10.39 -1.32 9.40
N GLU A 384 -9.57 -2.12 8.72
CA GLU A 384 -8.76 -3.15 9.38
C GLU A 384 -7.75 -2.54 10.37
N TYR A 385 -7.16 -1.37 10.09
CA TYR A 385 -6.32 -0.65 11.08
C TYR A 385 -7.12 -0.06 12.25
N GLU A 386 -8.42 0.11 12.08
CA GLU A 386 -9.32 0.73 13.07
C GLU A 386 -10.03 -0.29 13.96
N LEU A 387 -9.84 -1.60 13.71
CA LEU A 387 -10.38 -2.67 14.55
C LEU A 387 -9.93 -2.50 16.01
N LYS A 388 -10.88 -2.61 16.94
CA LYS A 388 -10.58 -2.55 18.38
C LYS A 388 -10.06 -3.90 18.86
N VAL A 389 -9.33 -3.92 19.99
CA VAL A 389 -8.80 -5.18 20.52
C VAL A 389 -9.94 -6.09 20.94
N GLU A 390 -10.98 -5.51 21.52
CA GLU A 390 -12.19 -6.23 21.95
C GLU A 390 -12.81 -7.09 20.83
N ASP A 391 -12.72 -6.64 19.57
CA ASP A 391 -13.23 -7.37 18.41
C ASP A 391 -12.29 -8.50 17.94
N LEU A 392 -11.04 -8.49 18.38
CA LEU A 392 -9.97 -9.41 17.96
C LEU A 392 -9.63 -10.49 19.00
N VAL A 393 -10.11 -10.33 20.24
CA VAL A 393 -9.82 -11.23 21.36
C VAL A 393 -11.05 -11.99 21.80
N ARG A 394 -10.85 -13.14 22.44
CA ARG A 394 -11.91 -13.94 23.06
C ARG A 394 -11.84 -13.83 24.57
N ASP A 395 -12.99 -13.85 25.22
CA ASP A 395 -13.05 -13.92 26.68
C ASP A 395 -12.59 -15.29 27.19
N LYS A 396 -12.05 -15.30 28.41
CA LYS A 396 -11.59 -16.52 29.11
C LYS A 396 -12.67 -17.60 29.21
N GLU A 397 -13.94 -17.20 29.20
CA GLU A 397 -15.10 -18.09 29.34
C GLU A 397 -15.36 -18.93 28.08
N TYR A 398 -14.86 -18.50 26.92
CA TYR A 398 -15.00 -19.22 25.64
C TYR A 398 -13.78 -20.10 25.32
N ARG A 399 -13.00 -20.48 26.34
CA ARG A 399 -11.90 -21.41 26.19
C ARG A 399 -12.41 -22.75 25.72
N GLN A 400 -11.74 -23.28 24.71
CA GLN A 400 -12.03 -24.61 24.21
C GLN A 400 -11.16 -25.63 24.94
N GLU A 401 -11.81 -26.69 25.42
CA GLU A 401 -11.15 -27.79 26.11
C GLU A 401 -10.13 -28.45 25.17
N GLY A 402 -8.92 -28.73 25.68
CA GLY A 402 -7.83 -29.33 24.91
C GLY A 402 -7.05 -28.38 23.98
N VAL A 403 -7.36 -27.08 23.92
CA VAL A 403 -6.55 -26.11 23.16
C VAL A 403 -5.42 -25.54 24.04
N PRO A 404 -4.14 -25.71 23.68
CA PRO A 404 -3.01 -25.22 24.46
C PRO A 404 -3.00 -23.69 24.58
N ILE A 405 -2.62 -23.21 25.77
CA ILE A 405 -2.52 -21.77 26.07
C ILE A 405 -1.05 -21.37 26.16
N VAL A 406 -0.66 -20.38 25.37
CA VAL A 406 0.67 -19.78 25.42
C VAL A 406 0.56 -18.38 26.02
N ARG A 407 1.26 -18.13 27.11
CA ARG A 407 1.35 -16.79 27.72
C ARG A 407 2.57 -16.06 27.19
N LEU A 408 2.36 -14.86 26.66
CA LEU A 408 3.38 -14.01 26.08
C LEU A 408 3.48 -12.69 26.84
N PHE A 409 4.69 -12.40 27.33
CA PHE A 409 5.00 -11.20 28.10
C PHE A 409 5.93 -10.26 27.32
N LYS A 410 5.53 -9.00 27.15
CA LYS A 410 6.33 -8.00 26.43
C LYS A 410 7.52 -7.51 27.24
N THR A 411 8.51 -6.97 26.52
CA THR A 411 9.66 -6.28 27.09
C THR A 411 9.28 -4.94 27.72
N GLY A 412 9.96 -4.55 28.80
CA GLY A 412 9.81 -3.23 29.43
C GLY A 412 8.70 -3.14 30.47
N THR A 413 8.19 -4.28 30.94
CA THR A 413 7.33 -4.41 32.11
C THR A 413 8.14 -4.90 33.31
N ASN A 414 7.53 -4.98 34.50
CA ASN A 414 8.14 -5.57 35.69
C ASN A 414 8.19 -7.11 35.65
N LEU A 415 7.91 -7.72 34.49
CA LEU A 415 7.85 -9.16 34.26
C LEU A 415 8.96 -9.58 33.29
N ASN A 416 9.38 -10.84 33.38
CA ASN A 416 10.38 -11.41 32.48
C ASN A 416 9.80 -11.52 31.07
N ALA A 417 10.52 -10.98 30.08
CA ALA A 417 10.10 -10.99 28.69
C ALA A 417 10.32 -12.36 28.06
N GLY A 418 9.27 -12.90 27.44
CA GLY A 418 9.32 -14.24 26.86
C GLY A 418 7.94 -14.87 26.76
N TYR A 419 7.90 -16.19 26.59
CA TYR A 419 6.65 -16.94 26.60
C TYR A 419 6.76 -18.25 27.36
N VAL A 420 5.61 -18.77 27.78
CA VAL A 420 5.48 -20.04 28.48
C VAL A 420 4.25 -20.79 27.99
N TRP A 421 4.41 -22.09 27.72
CA TRP A 421 3.33 -22.99 27.39
C TRP A 421 2.66 -23.49 28.65
N GLN A 422 1.35 -23.36 28.73
CA GLN A 422 0.57 -23.98 29.79
C GLN A 422 0.30 -25.43 29.39
N ASP A 423 1.19 -26.32 29.80
CA ASP A 423 0.99 -27.77 29.69
C ASP A 423 0.40 -28.30 31.01
N GLU A 424 -0.60 -29.19 30.95
CA GLU A 424 -1.29 -29.71 32.15
C GLU A 424 -0.43 -30.66 32.99
N ASN A 425 0.63 -31.24 32.42
CA ASN A 425 1.37 -32.35 33.03
C ASN A 425 2.86 -32.10 33.30
N GLU A 426 3.46 -31.01 32.81
CA GLU A 426 4.89 -30.72 33.05
C GLU A 426 5.13 -29.20 33.13
N SER A 427 5.66 -28.73 34.26
CA SER A 427 6.15 -27.37 34.43
C SER A 427 7.46 -27.18 33.67
N LYS A 428 7.37 -27.06 32.34
CA LYS A 428 8.49 -26.74 31.45
C LYS A 428 8.95 -25.31 31.69
N GLU A 429 10.27 -25.14 31.66
CA GLU A 429 10.91 -23.83 31.78
C GLU A 429 10.44 -22.93 30.61
N GLY A 430 10.10 -21.68 30.93
CA GLY A 430 9.67 -20.70 29.95
C GLY A 430 10.83 -20.24 29.08
N VAL A 431 10.53 -19.68 27.91
CA VAL A 431 11.56 -19.24 26.96
C VAL A 431 11.76 -17.74 27.08
N SER A 432 12.93 -17.34 27.58
CA SER A 432 13.35 -15.94 27.60
C SER A 432 13.65 -15.45 26.18
N CYS A 433 12.90 -14.47 25.70
CA CYS A 433 13.12 -13.90 24.38
C CYS A 433 12.52 -12.50 24.25
N CYS A 434 13.11 -11.69 23.36
CA CYS A 434 12.71 -10.32 23.14
C CYS A 434 12.45 -10.06 21.65
N GLY A 435 11.57 -9.10 21.36
CA GLY A 435 11.32 -8.61 20.01
C GLY A 435 10.04 -9.16 19.40
N THR A 436 9.08 -8.27 19.20
CA THR A 436 7.86 -8.51 18.42
C THR A 436 8.18 -8.11 16.98
N PRO A 437 8.27 -9.03 16.00
CA PRO A 437 7.58 -10.32 15.88
C PRO A 437 8.39 -11.61 16.11
N SER A 438 9.70 -11.54 16.38
CA SER A 438 10.57 -12.71 16.56
C SER A 438 10.04 -13.74 17.58
N VAL A 439 9.46 -13.28 18.69
CA VAL A 439 8.87 -14.18 19.70
C VAL A 439 7.66 -14.94 19.16
N LEU A 440 6.82 -14.27 18.36
CA LEU A 440 5.62 -14.89 17.79
C LEU A 440 5.98 -15.98 16.79
N VAL A 441 7.00 -15.74 15.96
CA VAL A 441 7.54 -16.76 15.04
C VAL A 441 7.96 -18.00 15.81
N ARG A 442 8.68 -17.86 16.93
CA ARG A 442 9.12 -19.00 17.75
C ARG A 442 7.95 -19.80 18.33
N ILE A 443 6.93 -19.11 18.85
CA ILE A 443 5.72 -19.76 19.37
C ILE A 443 5.05 -20.61 18.28
N LEU A 444 4.91 -20.04 17.07
CA LEU A 444 4.27 -20.74 15.96
C LEU A 444 5.13 -21.90 15.42
N GLU A 445 6.45 -21.75 15.36
CA GLU A 445 7.36 -22.83 15.00
C GLU A 445 7.30 -23.98 16.00
N GLU A 446 7.25 -23.66 17.30
CA GLU A 446 7.12 -24.66 18.34
C GLU A 446 5.74 -25.36 18.31
N ALA A 447 4.66 -24.62 18.01
CA ALA A 447 3.34 -25.21 17.80
C ALA A 447 3.37 -26.26 16.69
N ILE A 448 3.99 -25.94 15.55
CA ILE A 448 4.15 -26.86 14.42
C ILE A 448 5.04 -28.05 14.82
N ALA A 449 6.15 -27.83 15.51
CA ALA A 449 7.04 -28.89 15.97
C ALA A 449 6.35 -29.87 16.94
N ARG A 450 5.41 -29.36 17.74
CA ARG A 450 4.54 -30.14 18.64
C ARG A 450 3.33 -30.78 17.91
N ASN A 451 3.19 -30.62 16.59
CA ASN A 451 2.02 -31.02 15.79
C ASN A 451 0.69 -30.42 16.27
N ILE A 452 0.73 -29.21 16.84
CA ILE A 452 -0.43 -28.47 17.30
C ILE A 452 -0.88 -27.51 16.20
N ASN A 453 -2.06 -27.74 15.64
CA ASN A 453 -2.64 -26.90 14.59
C ASN A 453 -3.50 -25.75 15.13
N ARG A 454 -3.74 -25.69 16.44
CA ARG A 454 -4.56 -24.66 17.07
C ARG A 454 -4.05 -24.29 18.46
N ILE A 455 -3.88 -22.99 18.70
CA ILE A 455 -3.35 -22.47 19.97
C ILE A 455 -4.12 -21.21 20.40
N THR A 456 -4.14 -20.95 21.70
CA THR A 456 -4.57 -19.66 22.25
C THR A 456 -3.36 -18.89 22.78
N ILE A 457 -3.09 -17.71 22.23
CA ILE A 457 -2.03 -16.83 22.72
C ILE A 457 -2.65 -15.76 23.61
N ARG A 458 -2.25 -15.77 24.87
CA ARG A 458 -2.59 -14.75 25.86
C ARG A 458 -1.45 -13.73 25.91
N ALA A 459 -1.70 -12.48 25.57
CA ALA A 459 -0.66 -11.45 25.44
C ALA A 459 -1.01 -10.14 26.14
N ASP A 460 0.00 -9.43 26.63
CA ASP A 460 -0.13 -8.12 27.32
C ASP A 460 0.10 -6.91 26.40
N SER A 461 0.02 -7.12 25.09
CA SER A 461 0.31 -6.13 24.06
C SER A 461 -0.79 -6.06 23.02
N GLU A 462 -1.70 -5.11 23.19
CA GLU A 462 -2.71 -4.72 22.18
C GLU A 462 -2.08 -4.51 20.80
N LYS A 463 -0.95 -3.79 20.75
CA LYS A 463 -0.26 -3.48 19.50
C LYS A 463 0.16 -4.74 18.76
N LEU A 464 0.60 -5.78 19.48
CA LEU A 464 0.97 -7.06 18.87
C LEU A 464 -0.25 -7.76 18.27
N ILE A 465 -1.33 -7.87 19.06
CA ILE A 465 -2.58 -8.52 18.63
C ILE A 465 -3.10 -7.84 17.35
N LYS A 466 -3.24 -6.51 17.37
CA LYS A 466 -3.65 -5.73 16.18
C LYS A 466 -2.71 -5.91 15.00
N SER A 467 -1.40 -5.94 15.25
CA SER A 467 -0.41 -6.11 14.18
C SER A 467 -0.50 -7.49 13.51
N PHE A 468 -0.81 -8.54 14.26
CA PHE A 468 -0.88 -9.90 13.74
C PHE A 468 -2.25 -10.27 13.15
N GLU A 469 -3.34 -9.80 13.77
CA GLU A 469 -4.69 -10.09 13.28
C GLU A 469 -5.12 -9.17 12.16
N ALA A 470 -4.93 -7.86 12.31
CA ALA A 470 -5.47 -6.91 11.36
C ALA A 470 -4.40 -6.38 10.37
N HIS A 471 -3.26 -5.90 10.88
CA HIS A 471 -2.30 -5.23 10.01
C HIS A 471 -1.55 -6.19 9.08
N LEU A 472 -1.34 -7.45 9.51
CA LEU A 472 -0.56 -8.45 8.79
C LEU A 472 -1.12 -8.70 7.38
N GLU A 473 -2.44 -8.78 7.25
CA GLU A 473 -3.13 -8.94 5.96
C GLU A 473 -2.96 -7.70 5.07
N VAL A 474 -3.04 -6.51 5.65
CA VAL A 474 -2.82 -5.26 4.91
C VAL A 474 -1.38 -5.15 4.44
N TRP A 475 -0.42 -5.54 5.28
CA TRP A 475 1.00 -5.52 4.98
C TRP A 475 1.36 -6.53 3.90
N HIS A 476 0.81 -7.74 3.96
CA HIS A 476 0.97 -8.76 2.91
C HIS A 476 0.46 -8.25 1.55
N ARG A 477 -0.79 -7.74 1.51
CA ARG A 477 -1.38 -7.15 0.29
C ARG A 477 -0.52 -6.05 -0.32
N ASN A 478 0.07 -5.20 0.52
CA ASN A 478 0.91 -4.07 0.11
C ASN A 478 2.39 -4.45 -0.14
N GLY A 479 2.73 -5.74 -0.15
CA GLY A 479 4.09 -6.21 -0.42
C GLY A 479 5.09 -5.85 0.69
N TRP A 480 4.65 -5.97 1.95
CA TRP A 480 5.43 -5.71 3.16
C TRP A 480 5.95 -4.28 3.27
N ARG A 481 5.16 -3.31 2.79
CA ARG A 481 5.49 -1.88 2.79
C ARG A 481 4.41 -1.08 3.50
N ASN A 482 4.81 0.04 4.10
CA ASN A 482 3.89 0.98 4.73
C ASN A 482 3.23 1.92 3.69
N SER A 483 2.37 2.83 4.15
CA SER A 483 1.68 3.82 3.31
C SER A 483 2.62 4.75 2.54
N LEU A 484 3.88 4.89 2.98
CA LEU A 484 4.93 5.65 2.32
C LEU A 484 5.77 4.79 1.36
N HIS A 485 5.33 3.56 1.06
CA HIS A 485 6.03 2.53 0.28
C HIS A 485 7.41 2.12 0.82
N LYS A 486 7.74 2.48 2.06
CA LYS A 486 8.95 2.03 2.73
C LYS A 486 8.74 0.60 3.26
N PRO A 487 9.78 -0.25 3.23
CA PRO A 487 9.72 -1.57 3.84
C PRO A 487 9.30 -1.47 5.31
N ILE A 488 8.45 -2.38 5.76
CA ILE A 488 8.04 -2.45 7.16
C ILE A 488 9.24 -2.92 8.00
N ALA A 489 9.38 -2.36 9.20
CA ALA A 489 10.42 -2.79 10.13
C ALA A 489 10.27 -4.29 10.44
N LYS A 490 11.36 -5.04 10.34
CA LYS A 490 11.39 -6.50 10.53
C LYS A 490 10.44 -7.26 9.58
N SER A 491 10.29 -6.79 8.33
CA SER A 491 9.42 -7.40 7.32
C SER A 491 9.66 -8.91 7.14
N ALA A 492 10.90 -9.37 7.16
CA ALA A 492 11.23 -10.79 7.01
C ALA A 492 10.61 -11.66 8.12
N GLU A 493 10.60 -11.18 9.37
CA GLU A 493 10.02 -11.92 10.49
C GLU A 493 8.48 -11.90 10.42
N TRP A 494 7.88 -10.78 9.99
CA TRP A 494 6.43 -10.70 9.76
C TRP A 494 5.97 -11.58 8.59
N GLU A 495 6.75 -11.65 7.51
CA GLU A 495 6.51 -12.55 6.37
C GLU A 495 6.55 -14.01 6.81
N LYS A 496 7.51 -14.37 7.67
CA LYS A 496 7.57 -15.69 8.29
C LYS A 496 6.37 -15.95 9.20
N ALA A 497 5.98 -14.99 10.03
CA ALA A 497 4.81 -15.11 10.90
C ALA A 497 3.50 -15.31 10.09
N TRP A 498 3.36 -14.65 8.95
CA TRP A 498 2.23 -14.84 8.03
C TRP A 498 2.16 -16.25 7.46
N LYS A 499 3.28 -16.79 6.96
CA LYS A 499 3.34 -18.17 6.47
C LYS A 499 2.95 -19.19 7.55
N LEU A 500 3.41 -18.95 8.78
CA LEU A 500 3.08 -19.80 9.92
C LEU A 500 1.61 -19.66 10.36
N LYS A 501 1.03 -18.45 10.28
CA LYS A 501 -0.40 -18.19 10.54
C LYS A 501 -1.33 -19.01 9.63
N GLN A 502 -0.91 -19.32 8.40
CA GLN A 502 -1.69 -20.18 7.50
C GLN A 502 -1.70 -21.67 7.93
N LYS A 503 -0.75 -22.09 8.77
CA LYS A 503 -0.59 -23.48 9.22
C LYS A 503 -1.15 -23.72 10.63
N VAL A 504 -1.21 -22.68 11.46
CA VAL A 504 -1.68 -22.74 12.85
C VAL A 504 -2.81 -21.75 13.08
N ASN A 505 -3.95 -22.24 13.55
CA ASN A 505 -5.08 -21.41 13.94
C ASN A 505 -4.83 -20.77 15.32
N VAL A 506 -4.74 -19.45 15.36
CA VAL A 506 -4.43 -18.69 16.58
C VAL A 506 -5.67 -17.97 17.08
N SER A 507 -6.05 -18.20 18.34
CA SER A 507 -6.98 -17.35 19.08
C SER A 507 -6.24 -16.45 20.07
N TRP A 508 -6.71 -15.22 20.26
CA TRP A 508 -6.08 -14.26 21.17
C TRP A 508 -6.89 -14.04 22.44
N GLU A 509 -6.18 -13.90 23.57
CA GLU A 509 -6.69 -13.36 24.82
C GLU A 509 -5.84 -12.14 25.22
N ILE A 510 -6.46 -11.04 25.63
CA ILE A 510 -5.74 -9.89 26.19
C ILE A 510 -5.47 -10.09 27.69
N MET A 511 -4.26 -9.76 28.13
CA MET A 511 -3.92 -9.61 29.55
C MET A 511 -4.19 -8.17 29.99
N ASP A 512 -5.46 -7.79 30.18
CA ASP A 512 -5.82 -6.43 30.61
C ASP A 512 -5.23 -6.09 31.99
N LYS A 513 -5.29 -7.06 32.91
CA LYS A 513 -4.61 -7.01 34.21
C LYS A 513 -3.89 -8.34 34.41
N VAL A 514 -2.62 -8.25 34.78
CA VAL A 514 -1.81 -9.42 35.13
C VAL A 514 -2.36 -10.02 36.42
N ASP A 515 -2.92 -11.22 36.32
CA ASP A 515 -3.44 -11.96 37.47
C ASP A 515 -2.31 -12.76 38.17
N ASP A 516 -2.62 -13.37 39.32
CA ASP A 516 -1.63 -14.11 40.10
C ASP A 516 -1.12 -15.35 39.36
N VAL A 517 -1.95 -15.95 38.50
CA VAL A 517 -1.55 -17.08 37.64
C VAL A 517 -0.53 -16.61 36.61
N ASP A 518 -0.77 -15.46 35.97
CA ASP A 518 0.16 -14.86 35.02
C ASP A 518 1.51 -14.54 35.70
N ARG A 519 1.50 -14.07 36.96
CA ARG A 519 2.75 -13.85 37.75
C ARG A 519 3.48 -15.13 38.09
N LEU A 520 2.75 -16.18 38.49
CA LEU A 520 3.35 -17.49 38.80
C LEU A 520 4.00 -18.10 37.56
N GLN A 521 3.32 -18.03 36.42
CA GLN A 521 3.83 -18.54 35.16
C GLN A 521 5.02 -17.71 34.64
N ASN A 522 5.05 -16.40 34.89
CA ASN A 522 6.18 -15.56 34.51
C ASN A 522 7.49 -15.93 35.25
N LYS A 523 7.41 -16.47 36.48
CA LYS A 523 8.60 -16.93 37.23
C LYS A 523 9.30 -18.10 36.55
N LEU A 524 8.61 -18.85 35.69
CA LEU A 524 9.21 -19.93 34.90
C LEU A 524 10.08 -19.40 33.75
N ILE A 525 9.94 -18.12 33.39
CA ILE A 525 10.72 -17.51 32.32
C ILE A 525 12.04 -17.00 32.90
N PRO A 526 13.21 -17.45 32.38
CA PRO A 526 14.50 -16.95 32.80
C PRO A 526 14.64 -15.44 32.61
N GLU A 527 15.32 -14.80 33.56
CA GLU A 527 15.55 -13.35 33.52
C GLU A 527 16.36 -12.98 32.27
N TYR A 528 15.85 -12.05 31.48
CA TYR A 528 16.45 -11.70 30.20
C TYR A 528 17.77 -10.95 30.40
N LYS A 529 18.90 -11.61 30.17
CA LYS A 529 20.21 -10.96 30.10
C LYS A 529 20.44 -10.45 28.68
N LYS A 530 20.40 -9.12 28.50
CA LYS A 530 20.77 -8.49 27.24
C LYS A 530 22.25 -8.77 26.98
N SER A 531 22.56 -9.57 25.97
CA SER A 531 23.95 -9.76 25.52
C SER A 531 24.57 -8.40 25.19
N SER A 532 25.69 -8.11 25.83
CA SER A 532 26.44 -6.84 25.75
C SER A 532 26.85 -6.50 24.34
#